data_AF-A0A8J1TY82-F1
#
_entry.id   AF-A0A8J1TY82-F1
#
_cell.length_a   1.000
_cell.length_b   1.000
_cell.length_c   1.000
_cell.angle_alpha   90.00
_cell.angle_beta   90.00
_cell.angle_gamma   90.00
#
_symmetry.space_group_name_H-M   'P 1'
#
loop_
_entity.id
_entity.type
_entity.pdbx_description
1 polymer ?
#
loop_
_entity_poly.entity_id
_entity_poly.type
_entity_poly.pdbx_seq_one_letter_code
_entity_poly.pdbx_strand_id
1 'polypeptide(L)'
;NLSNVTTLDEGTTVGFYRDDVTLAIGVVGILVGGAMLSVGIFGNLVTILSILIIKSLRKAENTFICSLVFCDFLILTTNYSLHLSVFVNRRWTLGGPACIYTKTEINILITCSSLHVFANAFYRYLKIVHPNKA
;
A
#
# COMPACT_ATOMS: atom_id res chain seq x y z
N ASN A 1 -15.62 21.90 49.48
CA ASN A 1 -15.07 20.63 48.94
C ASN A 1 -15.61 20.41 47.51
N LEU A 2 -15.38 21.37 46.61
CA LEU A 2 -16.02 21.44 45.28
C LEU A 2 -15.09 20.97 44.13
N SER A 3 -13.87 20.56 44.45
CA SER A 3 -12.86 20.11 43.48
C SER A 3 -13.02 18.66 43.01
N ASN A 4 -13.93 17.88 43.62
CA ASN A 4 -14.11 16.45 43.34
C ASN A 4 -15.31 16.14 42.44
N VAL A 5 -16.16 17.13 42.13
CA VAL A 5 -17.36 16.91 41.30
C VAL A 5 -17.09 17.18 39.82
N THR A 6 -16.13 18.06 39.49
CA THR A 6 -15.79 18.39 38.11
C THR A 6 -14.93 17.34 37.42
N THR A 7 -14.21 16.48 38.16
CA THR A 7 -13.28 15.50 37.57
C THR A 7 -13.92 14.19 37.13
N LEU A 8 -15.13 13.87 37.63
CA LEU A 8 -15.81 12.60 37.33
C LEU A 8 -16.62 12.63 36.02
N ASP A 9 -16.95 13.81 35.49
CA ASP A 9 -17.73 13.93 34.24
C ASP A 9 -16.81 14.09 33.02
N GLU A 10 -15.68 14.80 33.17
CA GLU A 10 -14.66 14.92 32.11
C GLU A 10 -13.96 13.59 31.83
N GLY A 11 -13.57 12.81 32.85
CA GLY A 11 -12.87 11.54 32.62
C GLY A 11 -13.71 10.50 31.88
N THR A 12 -15.02 10.45 32.17
CA THR A 12 -15.94 9.46 31.61
C THR A 12 -16.41 9.82 30.20
N THR A 13 -16.75 11.09 29.94
CA THR A 13 -17.14 11.55 28.60
C THR A 13 -15.98 11.57 27.62
N VAL A 14 -14.79 11.96 28.06
CA VAL A 14 -13.57 11.97 27.22
C VAL A 14 -13.09 10.55 26.92
N GLY A 15 -13.27 9.59 27.86
CA GLY A 15 -13.03 8.17 27.63
C GLY A 15 -14.00 7.56 26.61
N PHE A 16 -15.30 7.76 26.82
CA PHE A 16 -16.36 7.28 25.91
C PHE A 16 -16.19 7.82 24.48
N TYR A 17 -15.96 9.13 24.34
CA TYR A 17 -15.70 9.75 23.03
C TYR A 17 -14.42 9.19 22.37
N ARG A 18 -13.35 8.98 23.13
CA ARG A 18 -12.10 8.42 22.62
C ARG A 18 -12.28 6.98 22.15
N ASP A 19 -13.06 6.18 22.85
CA ASP A 19 -13.28 4.76 22.52
C ASP A 19 -14.16 4.60 21.27
N ASP A 20 -15.23 5.38 21.15
CA ASP A 20 -16.11 5.39 19.96
C ASP A 20 -15.36 5.84 18.71
N VAL A 21 -14.56 6.92 18.82
CA VAL A 21 -13.74 7.41 17.71
C VAL A 21 -12.65 6.40 17.34
N THR A 22 -12.03 5.75 18.32
CA THR A 22 -10.99 4.73 18.08
C THR A 22 -11.57 3.48 17.40
N LEU A 23 -12.78 3.08 17.78
CA LEU A 23 -13.51 1.98 17.15
C LEU A 23 -13.91 2.33 15.73
N ALA A 24 -14.47 3.52 15.50
CA ALA A 24 -14.85 4.00 14.18
C ALA A 24 -13.63 4.04 13.22
N ILE A 25 -12.51 4.59 13.68
CA ILE A 25 -11.25 4.59 12.91
C ILE A 25 -10.76 3.17 12.63
N GLY A 26 -10.89 2.26 13.60
CA GLY A 26 -10.56 0.85 13.43
C GLY A 26 -11.39 0.18 12.34
N VAL A 27 -12.71 0.32 12.40
CA VAL A 27 -13.65 -0.26 11.42
C VAL A 27 -13.40 0.31 10.03
N VAL A 28 -13.32 1.63 9.90
CA VAL A 28 -13.03 2.30 8.62
C VAL A 28 -11.68 1.84 8.07
N GLY A 29 -10.65 1.78 8.91
CA GLY A 29 -9.32 1.30 8.51
C GLY A 29 -9.32 -0.13 7.99
N ILE A 30 -10.07 -1.04 8.62
CA ILE A 30 -10.20 -2.44 8.18
C ILE A 30 -10.96 -2.52 6.85
N LEU A 31 -12.07 -1.79 6.70
CA LEU A 31 -12.88 -1.80 5.48
C LEU A 31 -12.10 -1.24 4.30
N VAL A 32 -11.47 -0.08 4.47
CA VAL A 32 -10.64 0.55 3.43
C VAL A 32 -9.44 -0.33 3.11
N GLY A 33 -8.72 -0.83 4.12
CA GLY A 33 -7.56 -1.69 3.93
C GLY A 33 -7.90 -3.01 3.23
N GLY A 34 -9.01 -3.64 3.61
CA GLY A 34 -9.52 -4.84 2.94
C GLY A 34 -9.91 -4.59 1.49
N ALA A 35 -10.54 -3.44 1.19
CA ALA A 35 -10.88 -3.04 -0.18
C ALA A 35 -9.62 -2.75 -1.02
N MET A 36 -8.60 -2.11 -0.45
CA MET A 36 -7.32 -1.88 -1.14
C MET A 36 -6.62 -3.19 -1.47
N LEU A 37 -6.63 -4.17 -0.56
CA LEU A 37 -6.07 -5.51 -0.82
C LEU A 37 -6.81 -6.22 -1.94
N SER A 38 -8.14 -6.25 -1.92
CA SER A 38 -8.93 -6.97 -2.91
C SER A 38 -8.79 -6.35 -4.31
N VAL A 39 -8.96 -5.04 -4.42
CA VAL A 39 -8.81 -4.31 -5.69
C VAL A 39 -7.37 -4.36 -6.19
N GLY A 40 -6.40 -4.17 -5.30
CA GLY A 40 -4.98 -4.17 -5.65
C GLY A 40 -4.52 -5.53 -6.16
N ILE A 41 -4.83 -6.61 -5.45
CA ILE A 41 -4.45 -7.97 -5.88
C ILE A 41 -5.12 -8.31 -7.21
N PHE A 42 -6.43 -8.07 -7.32
CA PHE A 42 -7.19 -8.37 -8.54
C PHE A 42 -6.68 -7.56 -9.75
N GLY A 43 -6.52 -6.24 -9.59
CA GLY A 43 -6.06 -5.36 -10.67
C GLY A 43 -4.64 -5.70 -11.13
N ASN A 44 -3.75 -6.01 -10.19
CA ASN A 44 -2.39 -6.41 -10.49
C ASN A 44 -2.34 -7.76 -11.22
N LEU A 45 -3.13 -8.76 -10.78
CA LEU A 45 -3.23 -10.04 -11.47
C LEU A 45 -3.76 -9.91 -12.90
N VAL A 46 -4.83 -9.13 -13.10
CA VAL A 46 -5.39 -8.87 -14.44
C VAL A 46 -4.36 -8.20 -15.34
N THR A 47 -3.56 -7.28 -14.81
CA THR A 47 -2.52 -6.59 -15.59
C THR A 47 -1.41 -7.55 -16.01
N ILE A 48 -0.92 -8.40 -15.10
CA ILE A 48 0.06 -9.45 -15.43
C ILE A 48 -0.50 -10.38 -16.49
N LEU A 49 -1.72 -10.88 -16.31
CA LEU A 49 -2.39 -11.78 -17.26
C LEU A 49 -2.57 -11.12 -18.62
N SER A 50 -2.95 -9.85 -18.68
CA SER A 50 -3.12 -9.10 -19.92
C SER A 50 -1.82 -9.03 -20.74
N ILE A 51 -0.68 -8.79 -20.08
CA ILE A 51 0.64 -8.74 -20.74
C ILE A 51 1.10 -10.14 -21.18
N LEU A 52 0.82 -11.17 -20.38
CA LEU A 52 1.17 -12.55 -20.73
C LEU A 52 0.34 -13.09 -21.90
N ILE A 53 -0.95 -12.81 -21.94
CA ILE A 53 -1.88 -13.33 -22.95
C ILE A 53 -1.70 -12.60 -24.29
N ILE A 54 -1.57 -11.27 -24.27
CA ILE A 54 -1.58 -10.47 -25.50
C ILE A 54 -0.14 -10.23 -25.98
N LYS A 55 0.31 -11.02 -26.97
CA LYS A 55 1.67 -10.90 -27.53
C LYS A 55 2.00 -9.50 -28.08
N SER A 56 1.01 -8.77 -28.60
CA SER A 56 1.21 -7.40 -29.13
C SER A 56 1.55 -6.37 -28.04
N LEU A 57 1.28 -6.71 -26.77
CA LEU A 57 1.59 -5.89 -25.60
C LEU A 57 2.98 -6.16 -25.04
N ARG A 58 3.77 -7.11 -25.56
CA ARG A 58 5.13 -7.40 -25.08
C ARG A 58 6.18 -6.46 -25.68
N LYS A 59 5.97 -5.16 -25.52
CA LYS A 59 6.90 -4.09 -25.92
C LYS A 59 7.73 -3.63 -24.72
N ALA A 60 8.83 -2.93 -24.97
CA ALA A 60 9.68 -2.35 -23.93
C ALA A 60 8.87 -1.49 -22.93
N GLU A 61 7.79 -0.85 -23.39
CA GLU A 61 6.80 -0.11 -22.59
C GLU A 61 6.22 -0.98 -21.44
N ASN A 62 5.86 -2.23 -21.71
CA ASN A 62 5.14 -3.09 -20.77
C ASN A 62 6.07 -3.91 -19.87
N THR A 63 7.35 -4.03 -20.20
CA THR A 63 8.32 -4.68 -19.31
C THR A 63 8.48 -3.91 -17.99
N PHE A 64 8.46 -2.57 -18.06
CA PHE A 64 8.46 -1.71 -16.87
C PHE A 64 7.17 -1.84 -16.05
N ILE A 65 6.03 -2.03 -16.74
CA ILE A 65 4.75 -2.29 -16.10
C ILE A 65 4.81 -3.63 -15.37
N CYS A 66 5.28 -4.71 -16.01
CA CYS A 66 5.43 -6.02 -15.36
C CYS A 66 6.22 -5.98 -14.05
N SER A 67 7.36 -5.28 -14.02
CA SER A 67 8.15 -5.14 -12.79
C SER A 67 7.39 -4.40 -11.70
N LEU A 68 6.65 -3.34 -12.06
CA LEU A 68 5.83 -2.58 -11.12
C LEU A 68 4.72 -3.47 -10.52
N VAL A 69 3.98 -4.17 -11.38
CA VAL A 69 2.83 -5.00 -10.95
C VAL A 69 3.28 -6.16 -10.06
N PHE A 70 4.47 -6.72 -10.33
CA PHE A 70 5.07 -7.74 -9.49
C PHE A 70 5.44 -7.20 -8.10
N CYS A 71 6.07 -6.02 -8.05
CA CYS A 71 6.41 -5.38 -6.78
C CYS A 71 5.15 -4.99 -5.97
N ASP A 72 4.11 -4.47 -6.62
CA ASP A 72 2.84 -4.13 -5.97
C ASP A 72 2.13 -5.37 -5.41
N PHE A 73 2.13 -6.48 -6.15
CA PHE A 73 1.62 -7.76 -5.66
C PHE A 73 2.40 -8.25 -4.43
N LEU A 74 3.73 -8.12 -4.46
CA LEU A 74 4.59 -8.49 -3.33
C LEU A 74 4.23 -7.66 -2.08
N ILE A 75 4.13 -6.33 -2.19
CA ILE A 75 3.72 -5.48 -1.04
C ILE A 75 2.38 -5.92 -0.47
N LEU A 76 1.38 -6.07 -1.33
CA LEU A 76 0.01 -6.32 -0.87
C LEU A 76 -0.03 -7.62 -0.07
N THR A 77 0.72 -8.63 -0.53
CA THR A 77 0.77 -9.94 0.11
C THR A 77 1.64 -9.98 1.36
N THR A 78 2.80 -9.32 1.37
CA THR A 78 3.72 -9.34 2.52
C THR A 78 3.43 -8.17 3.46
N ASN A 79 3.80 -6.96 3.05
CA ASN A 79 3.81 -5.75 3.86
C ASN A 79 2.40 -5.35 4.29
N TYR A 80 1.49 -5.13 3.34
CA TYR A 80 0.17 -4.57 3.64
C TYR A 80 -0.68 -5.54 4.46
N SER A 81 -0.62 -6.84 4.16
CA SER A 81 -1.28 -7.89 4.94
C SER A 81 -0.75 -7.96 6.38
N LEU A 82 0.57 -7.82 6.58
CA LEU A 82 1.19 -7.79 7.89
C LEU A 82 0.81 -6.54 8.68
N HIS A 83 0.84 -5.38 8.03
CA HIS A 83 0.46 -4.10 8.63
C HIS A 83 -1.02 -4.06 9.01
N LEU A 84 -1.91 -4.66 8.21
CA LEU A 84 -3.32 -4.81 8.54
C LEU A 84 -3.51 -5.73 9.76
N SER A 85 -2.78 -6.85 9.82
CA SER A 85 -2.80 -7.74 10.99
C SER A 85 -2.34 -7.01 12.26
N VAL A 86 -1.29 -6.21 12.17
CA VAL A 86 -0.79 -5.39 13.29
C VAL A 86 -1.77 -4.29 13.67
N PHE A 87 -2.46 -3.69 12.69
CA PHE A 87 -3.50 -2.69 12.93
C PHE A 87 -4.69 -3.28 13.68
N VAL A 88 -5.13 -4.49 13.32
CA VAL A 88 -6.21 -5.22 14.01
C VAL A 88 -5.79 -5.65 15.40
N ASN A 89 -4.60 -6.25 15.54
CA ASN A 89 -4.09 -6.76 16.82
C ASN A 89 -3.55 -5.66 17.75
N ARG A 90 -3.39 -4.43 17.26
CA ARG A 90 -2.79 -3.28 17.96
C ARG A 90 -1.38 -3.53 18.51
N ARG A 91 -0.68 -4.56 18.02
CA ARG A 91 0.65 -4.96 18.49
C ARG A 91 1.47 -5.60 17.38
N TRP A 92 2.78 -5.41 17.45
CA TRP A 92 3.74 -6.09 16.57
C TRP A 92 4.27 -7.36 17.23
N THR A 93 4.10 -8.51 16.59
CA THR A 93 4.48 -9.82 17.16
C THR A 93 5.59 -10.54 16.38
N LEU A 94 6.02 -10.03 15.22
CA LEU A 94 6.96 -10.74 14.34
C LEU A 94 8.46 -10.46 14.63
N GLY A 95 8.75 -9.67 15.67
CA GLY A 95 10.12 -9.39 16.11
C GLY A 95 10.89 -8.40 15.21
N GLY A 96 12.17 -8.18 15.55
CA GLY A 96 13.04 -7.18 14.91
C GLY A 96 13.33 -7.40 13.42
N PRO A 97 13.70 -8.62 12.97
CA PRO A 97 14.03 -8.87 11.56
C PRO A 97 12.88 -8.55 10.61
N ALA A 98 11.65 -8.91 10.97
CA ALA A 98 10.47 -8.61 10.16
C ALA A 98 10.18 -7.11 10.08
N CYS A 99 10.52 -6.33 11.12
CA CYS A 99 10.38 -4.87 11.10
C CYS A 99 11.39 -4.23 10.12
N ILE A 100 12.63 -4.69 10.13
CA ILE A 100 13.66 -4.23 9.19
C ILE A 100 13.24 -4.58 7.75
N TYR A 101 12.73 -5.80 7.55
CA TYR A 101 12.23 -6.24 6.24
C TYR A 101 11.10 -5.35 5.74
N THR A 102 10.05 -5.12 6.54
CA THR A 102 8.91 -4.30 6.08
C THR A 102 9.32 -2.87 5.72
N LYS A 103 10.19 -2.28 6.55
CA LYS A 103 10.74 -0.94 6.28
C LYS A 103 11.62 -0.91 5.05
N THR A 104 12.45 -1.92 4.83
CA THR A 104 13.32 -1.99 3.65
C THR A 104 12.50 -2.15 2.38
N GLU A 105 11.50 -3.03 2.39
CA GLU A 105 10.62 -3.27 1.26
C GLU A 105 9.88 -1.99 0.83
N ILE A 106 9.30 -1.22 1.77
CA ILE A 106 8.66 0.08 1.45
C ILE A 106 9.63 1.05 0.75
N ASN A 107 10.88 1.14 1.20
CA ASN A 107 11.88 2.01 0.57
C ASN A 107 12.23 1.60 -0.86
N ILE A 108 12.38 0.29 -1.09
CA ILE A 108 12.62 -0.26 -2.43
C ILE A 108 11.47 0.12 -3.37
N LEU A 109 10.24 0.11 -2.87
CA LEU A 109 9.06 0.37 -3.68
C LEU A 109 8.80 1.82 -4.00
N ILE A 110 9.09 2.74 -3.08
CA ILE A 110 9.11 4.17 -3.40
C ILE A 110 10.14 4.45 -4.52
N THR A 111 11.29 3.78 -4.44
CA THR A 111 12.32 3.87 -5.47
C THR A 111 11.85 3.27 -6.80
N CYS A 112 11.20 2.10 -6.77
CA CYS A 112 10.65 1.44 -7.96
C CYS A 112 9.58 2.29 -8.65
N SER A 113 8.65 2.88 -7.88
CA SER A 113 7.62 3.79 -8.40
C SER A 113 8.24 5.00 -9.09
N SER A 114 9.26 5.60 -8.48
CA SER A 114 10.00 6.73 -9.05
C SER A 114 10.70 6.34 -10.37
N LEU A 115 11.36 5.18 -10.39
CA LEU A 115 12.01 4.64 -11.60
C LEU A 115 10.99 4.32 -12.70
N HIS A 116 9.81 3.82 -12.35
CA HIS A 116 8.76 3.54 -13.31
C HIS A 116 8.25 4.82 -13.98
N VAL A 117 7.97 5.87 -13.20
CA VAL A 117 7.57 7.19 -13.73
C VAL A 117 8.66 7.76 -14.63
N PHE A 118 9.92 7.68 -14.19
CA PHE A 118 11.08 8.10 -14.99
C PHE A 118 11.18 7.32 -16.31
N ALA A 119 11.06 5.99 -16.26
CA ALA A 119 11.14 5.13 -17.43
C ALA A 119 10.02 5.44 -18.44
N ASN A 120 8.79 5.67 -17.98
CA ASN A 120 7.69 6.07 -18.85
C ASN A 120 7.95 7.44 -19.52
N ALA A 121 8.48 8.41 -18.78
CA ALA A 121 8.85 9.70 -19.32
C ALA A 121 10.00 9.58 -20.35
N PHE A 122 11.04 8.83 -20.02
CA PHE A 122 12.18 8.59 -20.90
C PHE A 122 11.78 7.85 -22.18
N TYR A 123 10.91 6.85 -22.07
CA TYR A 123 10.38 6.14 -23.22
C TYR A 123 9.62 7.07 -24.17
N ARG A 124 8.76 7.94 -23.63
CA ARG A 124 8.04 8.95 -24.44
C ARG A 124 9.00 9.92 -25.12
N TYR A 125 10.06 10.33 -24.41
CA TYR A 125 11.12 11.15 -24.97
C TYR A 125 11.80 10.47 -26.17
N LEU A 126 12.22 9.20 -26.02
CA LEU A 126 12.85 8.44 -27.09
C LEU A 126 11.94 8.29 -28.32
N LYS A 127 10.64 8.06 -28.11
CA LYS A 127 9.67 7.91 -29.19
C LYS A 127 9.48 9.20 -30.00
N ILE A 128 9.58 10.36 -29.34
CA ILE A 128 9.46 11.68 -29.99
C ILE A 128 10.76 12.04 -30.72
N VAL A 129 11.91 11.86 -30.07
CA VAL A 129 13.21 12.34 -30.59
C VAL A 129 13.87 11.35 -31.54
N HIS A 130 13.62 10.05 -31.39
CA HIS A 130 14.21 8.98 -32.18
C HIS A 130 13.15 8.03 -32.78
N PRO A 131 12.25 8.53 -33.64
CA PRO A 131 11.14 7.75 -34.20
C PRO A 131 11.59 6.56 -35.06
N ASN A 132 12.82 6.57 -35.60
CA ASN A 132 13.34 5.53 -36.50
C ASN A 132 14.12 4.40 -35.80
N LYS A 133 14.19 4.39 -34.46
CA LYS A 133 14.82 3.31 -33.68
C LYS A 133 13.86 2.60 -32.70
N ALA A 134 12.56 2.93 -32.79
CA ALA A 134 11.51 2.39 -31.93
C ALA A 134 10.76 1.22 -32.59
#